data_AF-A0A956DBP3-F1
#
_entry.id   AF-A0A956DBP3-F1
#
_cell.length_a   1.000
_cell.length_b   1.000
_cell.length_c   1.000
_cell.angle_alpha   90.00
_cell.angle_beta   90.00
_cell.angle_gamma   90.00
#
_symmetry.space_group_name_H-M   'P 1'
#
loop_
_entity.id
_entity.type
_entity.pdbx_description
1 polymer ?
#
loop_
_entity_poly.entity_id
_entity_poly.type
_entity_poly.pdbx_seq_one_letter_code
_entity_poly.pdbx_strand_id
1 'polypeptide(L)'
;RIPGVEVSSGSLGHGLPIAVGMALGLRARGLQTPRVIAMLGDAELDEGSNHEAIAYASRARLDRLTAIVVDNDSASHGWPGGIAARFEAEGWIGREVDGRDHDALEHALRASVEGRPLAVVAKVEPKHAA
;
A
#
# COMPACT_ATOMS: atom_id res chain seq x y z
N ARG A 1 -14.63 -21.51 3.34
CA ARG A 1 -13.26 -20.96 3.13
C ARG A 1 -12.93 -21.08 1.66
N ILE A 2 -12.52 -20.01 0.99
CA ILE A 2 -12.16 -20.01 -0.44
C ILE A 2 -10.62 -20.12 -0.53
N PRO A 3 -10.06 -21.15 -1.18
CA PRO A 3 -8.60 -21.24 -1.38
C PRO A 3 -8.04 -20.00 -2.08
N GLY A 4 -6.92 -19.47 -1.60
CA GLY A 4 -6.31 -18.24 -2.11
C GLY A 4 -6.89 -16.93 -1.55
N VAL A 5 -7.98 -16.98 -0.80
CA VAL A 5 -8.53 -15.80 -0.09
C VAL A 5 -7.93 -15.74 1.32
N GLU A 6 -7.07 -14.74 1.53
CA GLU A 6 -6.40 -14.51 2.82
C GLU A 6 -7.30 -13.83 3.85
N VAL A 7 -8.20 -12.94 3.40
CA VAL A 7 -9.06 -12.10 4.25
C VAL A 7 -10.39 -11.86 3.55
N SER A 8 -11.49 -11.84 4.31
CA SER A 8 -12.75 -11.25 3.83
C SER A 8 -12.63 -9.73 3.84
N SER A 9 -12.49 -9.10 2.67
CA SER A 9 -12.52 -7.65 2.51
C SER A 9 -13.94 -7.15 2.16
N GLY A 10 -14.11 -5.83 2.05
CA GLY A 10 -15.38 -5.20 1.62
C GLY A 10 -15.70 -3.90 2.35
N SER A 11 -15.19 -3.75 3.58
CA SER A 11 -15.15 -2.45 4.26
C SER A 11 -13.83 -1.77 3.91
N LEU A 12 -13.92 -0.58 3.32
CA LEU A 12 -12.77 0.30 3.08
C LEU A 12 -11.99 0.51 4.40
N GLY A 13 -10.67 0.67 4.28
CA GLY A 13 -9.79 1.04 5.38
C GLY A 13 -9.19 -0.13 6.15
N HIS A 14 -9.64 -1.37 5.94
CA HIS A 14 -9.16 -2.52 6.71
C HIS A 14 -7.99 -3.28 6.06
N GLY A 15 -7.82 -3.17 4.74
CA GLY A 15 -6.85 -3.98 4.00
C GLY A 15 -5.41 -3.79 4.49
N LEU A 16 -4.97 -2.53 4.59
CA LEU A 16 -3.61 -2.21 5.01
C LEU A 16 -3.33 -2.48 6.50
N PRO A 17 -4.21 -2.13 7.46
CA PRO A 17 -4.03 -2.56 8.86
C PRO A 17 -3.89 -4.08 9.02
N ILE A 18 -4.68 -4.87 8.28
CA ILE A 18 -4.57 -6.33 8.32
C ILE A 18 -3.23 -6.79 7.74
N ALA A 19 -2.78 -6.19 6.63
CA ALA A 19 -1.47 -6.48 6.04
C ALA A 19 -0.31 -6.14 7.00
N VAL A 20 -0.41 -5.05 7.75
CA VAL A 20 0.53 -4.72 8.84
C VAL A 20 0.58 -5.84 9.87
N GLY A 21 -0.59 -6.31 10.34
CA GLY A 21 -0.69 -7.44 11.28
C GLY A 21 -0.09 -8.73 10.72
N MET A 22 -0.33 -9.03 9.44
CA MET A 22 0.25 -10.20 8.77
C MET A 22 1.78 -10.13 8.70
N ALA A 23 2.35 -8.97 8.33
CA ALA A 23 3.78 -8.77 8.27
C ALA A 23 4.44 -8.96 9.65
N LEU A 24 3.80 -8.43 10.70
CA LEU A 24 4.23 -8.65 12.09
C LEU A 24 4.17 -10.14 12.48
N GLY A 25 3.07 -10.82 12.15
CA GLY A 25 2.88 -12.24 12.46
C GLY A 25 3.90 -13.15 11.76
N LEU A 26 4.20 -12.90 10.49
CA LEU A 26 5.24 -13.62 9.74
C LEU A 26 6.62 -13.40 10.39
N ARG A 27 6.96 -12.16 10.72
CA ARG A 27 8.21 -11.83 11.41
C ARG A 27 8.32 -12.52 12.78
N ALA A 28 7.24 -12.53 13.57
CA ALA A 28 7.21 -13.21 14.87
C ALA A 28 7.43 -14.72 14.75
N ARG A 29 7.09 -15.32 13.59
CA ARG A 29 7.35 -16.73 13.28
C ARG A 29 8.74 -16.99 12.68
N GLY A 30 9.60 -15.98 12.59
CA GLY A 30 10.91 -16.08 11.94
C GLY A 30 10.85 -16.19 10.41
N LEU A 31 9.67 -15.94 9.80
CA LEU A 31 9.47 -16.01 8.36
C LEU A 31 9.76 -14.63 7.75
N GLN A 32 11.00 -14.42 7.32
CA GLN A 32 11.45 -13.14 6.76
C GLN A 32 11.46 -13.11 5.23
N THR A 33 11.33 -14.25 4.56
CA THR A 33 11.29 -14.34 3.09
C THR A 33 9.97 -13.83 2.47
N PRO A 34 8.78 -14.17 3.01
CA PRO A 34 7.52 -13.79 2.38
C PRO A 34 7.32 -12.27 2.29
N ARG A 35 6.66 -11.83 1.22
CA ARG A 35 6.20 -10.45 1.06
C ARG A 35 4.72 -10.36 1.38
N VAL A 36 4.32 -9.27 2.03
CA VAL A 36 2.91 -8.93 2.23
C VAL A 36 2.59 -7.76 1.32
N ILE A 37 1.57 -7.93 0.47
CA ILE A 37 1.15 -6.90 -0.48
C ILE A 37 -0.31 -6.57 -0.19
N ALA A 38 -0.59 -5.29 0.02
CA ALA A 38 -1.94 -4.75 0.12
C ALA A 38 -2.22 -3.89 -1.11
N MET A 39 -3.36 -4.12 -1.76
CA MET A 39 -3.85 -3.27 -2.84
C MET A 39 -5.00 -2.42 -2.30
N LEU A 40 -4.92 -1.12 -2.53
CA LEU A 40 -5.84 -0.10 -2.04
C LEU A 40 -6.35 0.74 -3.20
N GLY A 41 -7.54 1.31 -3.04
CA GLY A 41 -7.97 2.47 -3.83
C GLY A 41 -7.52 3.78 -3.15
N ASP A 42 -7.33 4.83 -3.93
CA ASP A 42 -7.07 6.19 -3.44
C ASP A 42 -8.15 6.68 -2.45
N ALA A 43 -9.43 6.50 -2.75
CA ALA A 43 -10.53 6.89 -1.86
C ALA A 43 -10.55 6.09 -0.54
N GLU A 44 -9.94 4.90 -0.52
CA GLU A 44 -9.76 4.13 0.71
C GLU A 44 -8.83 4.88 1.70
N LEU A 45 -7.94 5.75 1.20
CA LEU A 45 -7.04 6.55 2.03
C LEU A 45 -7.74 7.69 2.78
N ASP A 46 -9.03 7.94 2.54
CA ASP A 46 -9.83 8.84 3.37
C ASP A 46 -10.16 8.18 4.74
N GLU A 47 -10.06 6.85 4.86
CA GLU A 47 -10.31 6.12 6.11
C GLU A 47 -9.14 6.24 7.09
N GLY A 48 -9.43 6.67 8.33
CA GLY A 48 -8.40 6.94 9.36
C GLY A 48 -7.54 5.72 9.72
N SER A 49 -8.07 4.51 9.61
CA SER A 49 -7.31 3.28 9.87
C SER A 49 -6.12 3.10 8.92
N ASN A 50 -6.22 3.56 7.68
CA ASN A 50 -5.09 3.55 6.75
C ASN A 50 -4.01 4.54 7.20
N HIS A 51 -4.38 5.69 7.77
CA HIS A 51 -3.41 6.66 8.28
C HIS A 51 -2.63 6.09 9.46
N GLU A 52 -3.31 5.41 10.38
CA GLU A 52 -2.67 4.70 11.51
C GLU A 52 -1.69 3.62 11.01
N ALA A 53 -2.12 2.81 10.04
CA ALA A 53 -1.29 1.75 9.48
C ALA A 53 -0.04 2.29 8.78
N ILE A 54 -0.18 3.39 8.02
CA ILE A 54 0.93 4.04 7.31
C ILE A 54 1.92 4.63 8.30
N ALA A 55 1.46 5.35 9.31
CA ALA A 55 2.33 5.89 10.35
C ALA A 55 3.08 4.78 11.11
N TYR A 56 2.43 3.66 11.40
CA TYR A 56 3.02 2.58 12.17
C TYR A 56 4.05 1.75 11.38
N ALA A 57 3.76 1.37 10.13
CA ALA A 57 4.52 0.33 9.42
C ALA A 57 6.03 0.63 9.26
N SER A 58 6.37 1.89 8.97
CA SER A 58 7.76 2.33 8.83
C SER A 58 8.50 2.32 10.17
N ARG A 59 7.86 2.83 11.24
CA ARG A 59 8.40 2.79 12.61
C ARG A 59 8.60 1.36 13.11
N ALA A 60 7.75 0.44 12.67
CA ALA A 60 7.87 -0.99 12.93
C ALA A 60 8.85 -1.72 12.00
N ARG A 61 9.53 -1.00 11.08
CA ARG A 61 10.46 -1.52 10.08
C ARG A 61 9.90 -2.70 9.28
N LEU A 62 8.72 -2.53 8.70
CA LEU A 62 8.05 -3.56 7.89
C LEU A 62 8.52 -3.51 6.44
N ASP A 63 9.79 -3.76 6.18
CA ASP A 63 10.40 -3.73 4.84
C ASP A 63 9.75 -4.70 3.85
N ARG A 64 9.16 -5.80 4.33
CA ARG A 64 8.45 -6.79 3.50
C ARG A 64 7.00 -6.42 3.18
N LEU A 65 6.52 -5.28 3.66
CA LEU A 65 5.19 -4.75 3.33
C LEU A 65 5.26 -3.85 2.09
N THR A 66 4.38 -4.12 1.13
CA THR A 66 4.16 -3.26 -0.03
C THR A 66 2.70 -2.83 -0.08
N ALA A 67 2.45 -1.54 -0.16
CA ALA A 67 1.15 -0.97 -0.49
C ALA A 67 1.14 -0.61 -1.99
N ILE A 68 0.15 -1.10 -2.72
CA ILE A 68 -0.16 -0.68 -4.09
C ILE A 68 -1.40 0.18 -3.97
N VAL A 69 -1.31 1.45 -4.34
CA VAL A 69 -2.46 2.36 -4.34
C VAL A 69 -2.85 2.64 -5.78
N VAL A 70 -4.05 2.24 -6.16
CA VAL A 70 -4.64 2.58 -7.46
C VAL A 70 -5.25 3.96 -7.34
N ASP A 71 -4.65 4.92 -8.03
CA ASP A 71 -5.05 6.32 -8.02
C ASP A 71 -5.82 6.64 -9.30
N ASN A 72 -7.14 6.76 -9.16
CA ASN A 72 -8.07 7.12 -10.23
C ASN A 72 -8.80 8.43 -9.92
N ASP A 73 -8.17 9.31 -9.12
CA ASP A 73 -8.67 10.63 -8.77
C ASP A 73 -10.12 10.62 -8.23
N SER A 74 -10.39 9.67 -7.32
CA SER A 74 -11.69 9.46 -6.68
C SER A 74 -11.73 9.74 -5.18
N ALA A 75 -10.57 10.02 -4.58
CA ALA A 75 -10.49 10.44 -3.18
C ALA A 75 -11.24 11.76 -2.93
N SER A 76 -11.96 11.84 -1.81
CA SER A 76 -12.75 13.04 -1.46
C SER A 76 -11.89 14.12 -0.82
N HIS A 77 -10.91 13.72 0.00
CA HIS A 77 -10.01 14.67 0.67
C HIS A 77 -8.69 14.79 -0.08
N GLY A 78 -8.15 13.65 -0.54
CA GLY A 78 -6.84 13.59 -1.18
C GLY A 78 -5.72 14.04 -0.23
N TRP A 79 -4.47 13.94 -0.67
CA TRP A 79 -3.31 14.34 0.14
C TRP A 79 -2.50 15.44 -0.54
N PRO A 80 -2.23 16.58 0.15
CA PRO A 80 -1.37 17.62 -0.37
C PRO A 80 0.02 17.06 -0.74
N GLY A 81 0.48 17.36 -1.95
CA GLY A 81 1.74 16.82 -2.49
C GLY A 81 1.64 15.41 -3.07
N GLY A 82 0.46 14.79 -3.04
CA GLY A 82 0.18 13.49 -3.65
C GLY A 82 0.37 12.30 -2.70
N ILE A 83 -0.10 11.15 -3.16
CA ILE A 83 -0.14 9.94 -2.33
C ILE A 83 1.27 9.49 -1.95
N ALA A 84 2.19 9.42 -2.91
CA ALA A 84 3.57 8.98 -2.66
C ALA A 84 4.29 9.86 -1.63
N ALA A 85 4.14 11.19 -1.73
CA ALA A 85 4.78 12.13 -0.81
C ALA A 85 4.29 11.97 0.64
N ARG A 86 3.00 11.65 0.84
CA ARG A 86 2.47 11.37 2.18
C ARG A 86 3.05 10.09 2.79
N PHE A 87 3.17 9.03 2.00
CA PHE A 87 3.82 7.80 2.44
C PHE A 87 5.30 8.06 2.81
N GLU A 88 6.01 8.84 1.99
CA GLU A 88 7.40 9.24 2.25
C GLU A 88 7.55 10.07 3.53
N ALA A 89 6.60 10.96 3.82
CA ALA A 89 6.57 11.73 5.07
C ALA A 89 6.50 10.83 6.33
N GLU A 90 5.96 9.61 6.20
CA GLU A 90 5.94 8.60 7.26
C GLU A 90 7.12 7.60 7.18
N GLY A 91 8.09 7.83 6.29
CA GLY A 91 9.32 7.05 6.15
C GLY A 91 9.24 5.86 5.19
N TRP A 92 8.14 5.71 4.46
CA TRP A 92 8.04 4.72 3.38
C TRP A 92 8.90 5.12 2.19
N ILE A 93 9.18 4.16 1.31
CA ILE A 93 9.64 4.45 -0.05
C ILE A 93 8.39 4.73 -0.89
N GLY A 94 8.28 5.92 -1.47
CA GLY A 94 7.23 6.27 -2.43
C GLY A 94 7.71 6.04 -3.86
N ARG A 95 6.84 5.48 -4.70
CA ARG A 95 7.02 5.39 -6.16
C ARG A 95 5.71 5.72 -6.82
N GLU A 96 5.73 6.52 -7.86
CA GLU A 96 4.56 6.83 -8.68
C GLU A 96 4.84 6.37 -10.12
N VAL A 97 3.88 5.66 -10.72
CA VAL A 97 4.00 5.09 -12.07
C VAL A 97 2.68 5.14 -12.82
N ASP A 98 2.75 5.04 -14.15
CA ASP A 98 1.59 4.76 -14.99
C ASP A 98 1.09 3.33 -14.71
N GLY A 99 -0.16 3.21 -14.25
CA GLY A 99 -0.80 1.95 -13.94
C GLY A 99 -1.17 1.10 -15.16
N ARG A 100 -0.94 1.60 -16.38
CA ARG A 100 -1.11 0.88 -17.65
C ARG A 100 0.21 0.48 -18.30
N ASP A 101 1.34 0.89 -17.74
CA ASP A 101 2.67 0.46 -18.16
C ASP A 101 3.14 -0.71 -17.29
N HIS A 102 3.09 -1.92 -17.86
CA HIS A 102 3.48 -3.14 -17.16
C HIS A 102 4.97 -3.18 -16.79
N ASP A 103 5.84 -2.59 -17.61
CA ASP A 103 7.29 -2.57 -17.35
C ASP A 103 7.60 -1.59 -16.21
N ALA A 104 6.92 -0.43 -16.19
CA ALA A 104 7.02 0.53 -15.10
C ALA A 104 6.50 -0.07 -13.78
N LEU A 105 5.36 -0.79 -13.82
CA LEU A 105 4.81 -1.49 -12.66
C LEU A 105 5.76 -2.58 -12.16
N GLU A 106 6.31 -3.41 -13.05
CA GLU A 106 7.29 -4.44 -12.66
C GLU A 106 8.49 -3.79 -11.96
N HIS A 107 9.05 -2.73 -12.56
CA HIS A 107 10.19 -2.02 -12.01
C HIS A 107 9.87 -1.41 -10.63
N ALA A 108 8.71 -0.78 -10.49
CA ALA A 108 8.28 -0.16 -9.24
C ALA A 108 7.96 -1.18 -8.14
N LEU A 109 7.54 -2.40 -8.47
CA LEU A 109 7.23 -3.45 -7.48
C LEU A 109 8.44 -4.27 -7.04
N ARG A 110 9.62 -4.05 -7.63
CA ARG A 110 10.88 -4.65 -7.18
C ARG A 110 11.17 -4.26 -5.73
N ALA A 111 11.83 -5.18 -5.03
CA ALA A 111 12.00 -5.17 -3.58
C ALA A 111 12.43 -3.81 -3.02
N SER A 112 11.88 -3.50 -1.85
CA SER A 112 12.20 -2.35 -1.02
C SER A 112 13.62 -2.42 -0.47
N VAL A 113 14.08 -1.28 0.05
CA VAL A 113 15.31 -1.19 0.85
C VAL A 113 15.04 -1.73 2.26
N GLU A 114 16.04 -2.36 2.86
CA GLU A 114 15.97 -2.88 4.22
C GLU A 114 15.46 -1.82 5.21
N GLY A 115 14.54 -2.24 6.08
CA GLY A 115 13.95 -1.41 7.12
C GLY A 115 12.81 -0.47 6.69
N ARG A 116 12.50 -0.33 5.39
CA ARG A 116 11.46 0.61 4.92
C ARG A 116 10.38 -0.09 4.09
N PRO A 117 9.08 0.06 4.43
CA PRO A 117 7.99 -0.42 3.58
C PRO A 117 7.92 0.38 2.26
N LEU A 118 7.30 -0.21 1.24
CA LEU A 118 7.17 0.37 -0.10
C LEU A 118 5.72 0.74 -0.42
N ALA A 119 5.52 1.94 -0.97
CA ALA A 119 4.26 2.38 -1.56
C ALA A 119 4.47 2.60 -3.05
N VAL A 120 3.67 1.92 -3.88
CA VAL A 120 3.61 2.12 -5.32
C VAL A 120 2.24 2.71 -5.65
N VAL A 121 2.22 3.96 -6.09
CA VAL A 121 1.04 4.68 -6.55
C VAL A 121 0.93 4.47 -8.05
N ALA A 122 -0.05 3.66 -8.46
CA ALA A 122 -0.36 3.39 -9.85
C ALA A 122 -1.45 4.35 -10.32
N LYS A 123 -1.06 5.36 -11.08
CA LYS A 123 -2.01 6.33 -11.66
C LYS A 123 -2.73 5.71 -12.83
N VAL A 124 -4.05 5.78 -12.82
CA VAL A 124 -4.91 5.33 -13.91
C VAL A 124 -5.88 6.46 -14.30
N GLU A 125 -6.72 6.20 -15.28
CA GLU A 125 -7.69 7.17 -15.76
C GLU A 125 -8.67 7.57 -14.65
N PRO A 126 -9.05 8.86 -14.57
CA PRO A 126 -9.98 9.34 -13.56
C PRO A 126 -11.30 8.57 -13.59
N LYS A 127 -11.86 8.25 -12.41
CA LYS A 127 -13.16 7.56 -12.28
C LYS A 127 -14.30 8.27 -13.03
N HIS A 128 -14.20 9.58 -13.17
CA HIS A 128 -15.19 10.43 -13.84
C HIS A 128 -14.67 11.04 -15.15
N ALA A 129 -13.68 10.42 -15.80
CA ALA A 129 -13.26 10.81 -17.14
C ALA A 129 -14.43 10.64 -18.13
N ALA A 130 -14.73 11.72 -18.87
CA ALA A 130 -15.76 11.76 -19.91
C ALA A 130 -15.38 10.96 -21.16
#